data_AF-A0A1Y0IBQ0-F1
#
_entry.id   AF-A0A1Y0IBQ0-F1
#
_cell.length_a   1.000
_cell.length_b   1.000
_cell.length_c   1.000
_cell.angle_alpha   90.00
_cell.angle_beta   90.00
_cell.angle_gamma   90.00
#
_symmetry.space_group_name_H-M   'P 1'
#
loop_
_entity.id
_entity.type
_entity.pdbx_description
1 polymer ?
#
loop_
_entity_poly.entity_id
_entity_poly.type
_entity_poly.pdbx_seq_one_letter_code
_entity_poly.pdbx_strand_id
1 'polypeptide(L)'
;MNHADTVQLMYIAYYGRPADAEGLEFWAQELENVDGNIEALIDAFGDSVEYTERYGDLNNEALITGIYQQLFNRDPDEGGLKFYTQLLDEGAQSLSSIAIDVLNGSTGEDEIIIDNKLTVAKAFTGMIAINNVPYQSEELINSAKDLLSQVDATEAQVESIVKQVFSLLGSIVNIPIDHGDIDVDIDFDFDINSADIITDCFSSDNRVSISLIGTDDTTVECPGAEIGLV
;
A
#
# COMPACT_ATOMS: atom_id res chain seq x y z
N MET A 1 8.26 -5.46 -11.05
CA MET A 1 7.41 -4.40 -10.50
C MET A 1 6.73 -3.71 -11.67
N ASN A 2 5.40 -3.66 -11.66
CA ASN A 2 4.62 -2.93 -12.67
C ASN A 2 4.47 -1.44 -12.26
N HIS A 3 3.90 -0.60 -13.13
CA HIS A 3 3.74 0.83 -12.83
C HIS A 3 2.84 1.10 -11.61
N ALA A 4 1.81 0.28 -11.38
CA ALA A 4 0.93 0.43 -10.23
C ALA A 4 1.68 0.18 -8.91
N ASP A 5 2.50 -0.88 -8.84
CA ASP A 5 3.35 -1.14 -7.67
C ASP A 5 4.35 0.01 -7.45
N THR A 6 4.96 0.54 -8.51
CA THR A 6 5.86 1.69 -8.42
C THR A 6 5.15 2.92 -7.85
N VAL A 7 3.96 3.23 -8.33
CA VAL A 7 3.15 4.35 -7.82
C VAL A 7 2.73 4.11 -6.38
N GLN A 8 2.35 2.88 -6.02
CA GLN A 8 2.02 2.54 -4.64
C GLN A 8 3.20 2.83 -3.71
N LEU A 9 4.43 2.49 -4.13
CA LEU A 9 5.64 2.82 -3.40
C LEU A 9 5.91 4.33 -3.33
N MET A 10 5.60 5.11 -4.38
CA MET A 10 5.67 6.57 -4.32
C MET A 10 4.73 7.14 -3.23
N TYR A 11 3.51 6.62 -3.13
CA TYR A 11 2.56 7.00 -2.08
C TYR A 11 3.05 6.62 -0.68
N ILE A 12 3.63 5.42 -0.51
CA ILE A 12 4.22 4.98 0.75
C ILE A 12 5.40 5.88 1.13
N ALA A 13 6.32 6.13 0.19
CA ALA A 13 7.54 6.88 0.43
C ALA A 13 7.28 8.34 0.82
N TYR A 14 6.37 8.98 0.09
CA TYR A 14 6.16 10.42 0.21
C TYR A 14 5.01 10.80 1.14
N TYR A 15 3.89 10.07 1.06
CA TYR A 15 2.68 10.37 1.85
C TYR A 15 2.52 9.47 3.09
N GLY A 16 3.28 8.38 3.18
CA GLY A 16 3.21 7.42 4.27
C GLY A 16 1.91 6.64 4.29
N ARG A 17 1.18 6.60 3.17
CA ARG A 17 -0.17 6.02 3.07
C ARG A 17 -0.31 5.17 1.81
N PRO A 18 -1.28 4.23 1.78
CA PRO A 18 -1.70 3.61 0.52
C PRO A 18 -2.22 4.66 -0.45
N ALA A 19 -2.07 4.40 -1.75
CA ALA A 19 -2.71 5.18 -2.80
C ALA A 19 -4.24 5.12 -2.71
N ASP A 20 -4.91 6.17 -3.20
CA ASP A 20 -6.30 6.06 -3.59
C ASP A 20 -6.43 5.41 -4.97
N ALA A 21 -7.59 4.84 -5.29
CA ALA A 21 -7.78 4.07 -6.53
C ALA A 21 -7.63 4.93 -7.79
N GLU A 22 -8.21 6.14 -7.79
CA GLU A 22 -8.17 7.06 -8.94
C GLU A 22 -6.76 7.61 -9.16
N GLY A 23 -6.09 8.01 -8.08
CA GLY A 23 -4.71 8.49 -8.11
C GLY A 23 -3.72 7.40 -8.52
N LEU A 24 -3.90 6.16 -8.07
CA LEU A 24 -3.09 5.03 -8.49
C LEU A 24 -3.17 4.83 -10.02
N GLU A 25 -4.39 4.80 -10.58
CA GLU A 25 -4.61 4.67 -12.02
C GLU A 25 -4.01 5.85 -12.79
N PHE A 26 -4.28 7.08 -12.34
CA PHE A 26 -3.77 8.29 -12.98
C PHE A 26 -2.24 8.30 -13.06
N TRP A 27 -1.56 8.11 -11.92
CA TRP A 27 -0.11 8.18 -11.89
C TRP A 27 0.55 6.98 -12.57
N ALA A 28 -0.09 5.80 -12.58
CA ALA A 28 0.42 4.65 -13.31
C ALA A 28 0.36 4.89 -14.83
N GLN A 29 -0.70 5.54 -15.31
CA GLN A 29 -0.82 5.95 -16.71
C GLN A 29 0.19 7.03 -17.08
N GLU A 30 0.40 8.03 -16.21
CA GLU A 30 1.41 9.06 -16.43
C GLU A 30 2.82 8.46 -16.45
N LEU A 31 3.09 7.49 -15.57
CA LEU A 31 4.36 6.78 -15.54
C LEU A 31 4.58 5.98 -16.83
N GLU A 32 3.54 5.32 -17.35
CA GLU A 32 3.58 4.68 -18.68
C GLU A 32 3.86 5.70 -19.79
N ASN A 33 3.22 6.87 -19.76
CA ASN A 33 3.39 7.93 -20.77
C ASN A 33 4.81 8.48 -20.84
N VAL A 34 5.58 8.35 -19.75
CA VAL A 34 6.99 8.76 -19.68
C VAL A 34 7.96 7.56 -19.72
N ASP A 35 7.52 6.42 -20.25
CA ASP A 35 8.31 5.19 -20.41
C ASP A 35 8.91 4.68 -19.08
N GLY A 36 8.18 4.82 -17.97
CA GLY A 36 8.61 4.37 -16.64
C GLY A 36 9.59 5.34 -15.94
N ASN A 37 9.81 6.54 -16.49
CA ASN A 37 10.72 7.52 -15.90
C ASN A 37 10.12 8.26 -14.70
N ILE A 38 10.28 7.71 -13.49
CA ILE A 38 9.79 8.29 -12.23
C ILE A 38 10.30 9.73 -12.03
N GLU A 39 11.57 10.01 -12.36
CA GLU A 39 12.17 11.34 -12.20
C GLU A 39 11.44 12.44 -13.00
N ALA A 40 10.76 12.06 -14.09
CA ALA A 40 9.97 13.01 -14.87
C ALA A 40 8.68 13.47 -14.16
N LEU A 41 8.22 12.71 -13.15
CA LEU A 41 6.94 12.91 -12.48
C LEU A 41 7.07 13.25 -10.99
N ILE A 42 8.19 12.88 -10.36
CA ILE A 42 8.29 12.89 -8.89
C ILE A 42 8.10 14.27 -8.25
N ASP A 43 8.52 15.34 -8.92
CA ASP A 43 8.28 16.71 -8.46
C ASP A 43 6.81 17.10 -8.59
N ALA A 44 6.15 16.74 -9.70
CA ALA A 44 4.73 16.99 -9.90
C ALA A 44 3.86 16.15 -8.94
N PHE A 45 4.31 14.93 -8.64
CA PHE A 45 3.68 14.06 -7.64
C PHE A 45 3.78 14.66 -6.24
N GLY A 46 4.94 15.28 -5.92
CA GLY A 46 5.20 15.86 -4.60
C GLY A 46 4.58 17.25 -4.37
N ASP A 47 4.26 18.00 -5.42
CA ASP A 47 3.67 19.34 -5.35
C ASP A 47 2.16 19.32 -5.04
N SER A 48 1.80 18.74 -3.89
CA SER A 48 0.42 18.67 -3.42
C SER A 48 0.16 19.55 -2.18
N VAL A 49 -1.08 20.00 -2.02
CA VAL A 49 -1.52 20.77 -0.85
C VAL A 49 -1.32 19.99 0.47
N GLU A 50 -1.48 18.66 0.44
CA GLU A 50 -1.23 17.77 1.58
C GLU A 50 0.23 17.86 2.05
N TYR A 51 1.18 18.05 1.13
CA TYR A 51 2.60 18.23 1.48
C TYR A 51 2.85 19.55 2.23
N THR A 52 2.31 20.66 1.71
CA THR A 52 2.56 22.00 2.27
C THR A 52 1.99 22.15 3.68
N GLU A 53 0.80 21.58 3.93
CA GLU A 53 0.14 21.60 5.24
C GLU A 53 0.84 20.74 6.28
N ARG A 54 1.50 19.66 5.86
CA ARG A 54 2.11 18.67 6.77
C ARG A 54 3.58 18.95 7.10
N TYR A 55 4.31 19.51 6.15
CA TYR A 55 5.77 19.60 6.22
C TYR A 55 6.31 21.04 6.22
N GLY A 56 5.46 22.04 5.94
CA GLY A 56 5.89 23.44 5.79
C GLY A 56 6.57 24.07 7.02
N ASP A 57 6.30 23.55 8.22
CA ASP A 57 6.85 24.06 9.48
C ASP A 57 8.02 23.22 10.05
N LEU A 58 8.35 22.08 9.44
CA LEU A 58 9.42 21.20 9.89
C LEU A 58 10.78 21.63 9.32
N ASN A 59 11.85 21.39 10.07
CA ASN A 59 13.20 21.56 9.54
C ASN A 59 13.59 20.37 8.65
N ASN A 60 14.59 20.57 7.80
CA ASN A 60 15.00 19.55 6.82
C ASN A 60 15.42 18.22 7.47
N GLU A 61 16.11 18.24 8.62
CA GLU A 61 16.45 17.00 9.36
C GLU A 61 15.21 16.20 9.79
N ALA A 62 14.16 16.88 10.25
CA ALA A 62 12.90 16.26 10.62
C ALA A 62 12.14 15.72 9.40
N LEU A 63 12.23 16.40 8.24
CA LEU A 63 11.68 15.91 6.99
C LEU A 63 12.35 14.59 6.56
N ILE A 64 13.69 14.55 6.57
CA ILE A 64 14.44 13.34 6.23
C ILE A 64 14.15 12.21 7.22
N THR A 65 14.13 12.50 8.52
CA THR A 65 13.74 11.52 9.53
C THR A 65 12.33 10.97 9.28
N GLY A 66 11.40 11.84 8.88
CA GLY A 66 10.04 11.46 8.49
C GLY A 66 10.00 10.48 7.32
N ILE A 67 10.83 10.66 6.29
CA ILE A 67 10.94 9.71 5.16
C ILE A 67 11.35 8.32 5.66
N TYR A 68 12.42 8.25 6.47
CA TYR A 68 12.92 6.98 6.98
C TYR A 68 11.93 6.29 7.90
N GLN A 69 11.20 7.04 8.73
CA GLN A 69 10.14 6.50 9.56
C GLN A 69 8.99 5.94 8.69
N GLN A 70 8.57 6.68 7.66
CA GLN A 70 7.49 6.24 6.77
C GLN A 70 7.87 4.99 5.95
N LEU A 71 9.12 4.91 5.49
CA LEU A 71 9.61 3.79 4.70
C LEU A 71 9.96 2.58 5.57
N PHE A 72 10.75 2.77 6.62
CA PHE A 72 11.44 1.69 7.32
C PHE A 72 11.11 1.59 8.81
N ASN A 73 10.25 2.47 9.35
CA ASN A 73 9.91 2.51 10.78
C ASN A 73 11.13 2.65 11.71
N ARG A 74 12.17 3.34 11.24
CA ARG A 74 13.40 3.62 11.98
C ARG A 74 13.94 4.99 11.61
N ASP A 75 14.82 5.51 12.45
CA ASP A 75 15.58 6.72 12.14
C ASP A 75 16.67 6.44 11.08
N PRO A 76 17.06 7.46 10.30
CA PRO A 76 18.24 7.38 9.44
C PRO A 76 19.52 7.19 10.26
N ASP A 77 20.52 6.55 9.66
CA ASP A 77 21.88 6.64 10.21
C ASP A 77 22.42 8.07 10.05
N GLU A 78 23.44 8.42 10.86
CA GLU A 78 24.02 9.77 10.87
C GLU A 78 24.55 10.20 9.48
N GLY A 79 25.06 9.25 8.69
CA GLY A 79 25.58 9.51 7.35
C GLY A 79 24.46 9.84 6.37
N GLY A 80 23.42 9.00 6.33
CA GLY A 80 22.23 9.20 5.51
C GLY A 80 21.49 10.50 5.85
N LEU A 81 21.25 10.76 7.13
CA LEU A 81 20.59 11.99 7.59
C LEU A 81 21.33 13.23 7.12
N LYS A 82 22.65 13.27 7.32
CA LYS A 82 23.49 14.40 6.94
C LYS A 82 23.52 14.60 5.42
N PHE A 83 23.65 13.51 4.66
CA PHE A 83 23.72 13.57 3.21
C PHE A 83 22.45 14.16 2.59
N TYR A 84 21.28 13.60 2.94
CA TYR A 84 20.00 14.05 2.39
C TYR A 84 19.58 15.42 2.92
N THR A 85 19.90 15.75 4.18
CA THR A 85 19.63 17.10 4.71
C THR A 85 20.42 18.15 3.93
N GLN A 86 21.69 17.89 3.61
CA GLN A 86 22.50 18.80 2.82
C GLN A 86 21.93 19.01 1.40
N LEU A 87 21.50 17.94 0.74
CA LEU A 87 20.89 18.02 -0.60
C LEU A 87 19.61 18.86 -0.59
N LEU A 88 18.80 18.71 0.46
CA LEU A 88 17.57 19.47 0.64
C LEU A 88 17.83 20.94 1.01
N ASP A 89 18.81 21.20 1.88
CA ASP A 89 19.25 22.57 2.26
C ASP A 89 19.76 23.37 1.06
N GLU A 90 20.51 22.71 0.17
CA GLU A 90 21.07 23.32 -1.04
C GLU A 90 20.04 23.48 -2.16
N GLY A 91 18.84 22.90 -2.01
CA GLY A 91 17.83 22.81 -3.07
C GLY A 91 18.31 21.96 -4.26
N ALA A 92 19.29 21.08 -4.03
CA ALA A 92 19.86 20.20 -5.05
C ALA A 92 18.88 19.07 -5.42
N GLN A 93 18.03 18.65 -4.46
CA GLN A 93 16.94 17.72 -4.67
C GLN A 93 15.69 18.16 -3.91
N SER A 94 14.53 17.82 -4.44
CA SER A 94 13.25 17.94 -3.75
C SER A 94 13.12 16.84 -2.68
N LEU A 95 12.25 17.05 -1.69
CA LEU A 95 11.98 16.02 -0.70
C LEU A 95 11.39 14.74 -1.35
N SER A 96 10.60 14.89 -2.41
CA SER A 96 10.00 13.75 -3.12
C SER A 96 11.06 12.93 -3.86
N SER A 97 12.02 13.58 -4.54
CA SER A 97 13.17 12.89 -5.15
C SER A 97 13.99 12.14 -4.09
N ILE A 98 14.26 12.78 -2.94
CA ILE A 98 14.97 12.13 -1.82
C ILE A 98 14.21 10.90 -1.29
N ALA A 99 12.88 10.97 -1.18
CA ALA A 99 12.09 9.83 -0.72
C ALA A 99 12.23 8.60 -1.64
N ILE A 100 12.32 8.83 -2.96
CA ILE A 100 12.56 7.77 -3.95
C ILE A 100 14.00 7.25 -3.89
N ASP A 101 15.00 8.11 -3.70
CA ASP A 101 16.38 7.68 -3.51
C ASP A 101 16.54 6.79 -2.27
N VAL A 102 15.91 7.17 -1.16
CA VAL A 102 15.92 6.37 0.08
C VAL A 102 15.23 5.02 -0.13
N LEU A 103 14.06 5.01 -0.77
CA LEU A 103 13.33 3.78 -1.12
C LEU A 103 14.19 2.84 -2.00
N ASN A 104 14.78 3.36 -3.07
CA ASN A 104 15.61 2.59 -4.01
C ASN A 104 16.92 2.10 -3.37
N GLY A 105 17.40 2.80 -2.34
CA GLY A 105 18.57 2.40 -1.55
C GLY A 105 18.27 1.38 -0.45
N SER A 106 17.01 0.93 -0.29
CA SER A 106 16.64 -0.06 0.71
C SER A 106 17.36 -1.40 0.48
N THR A 107 17.79 -2.04 1.56
CA THR A 107 18.46 -3.36 1.52
C THR A 107 18.16 -4.13 2.80
N GLY A 108 18.26 -5.46 2.75
CA GLY A 108 18.14 -6.29 3.94
C GLY A 108 16.76 -6.20 4.58
N GLU A 109 16.68 -5.85 5.86
CA GLU A 109 15.40 -5.74 6.57
C GLU A 109 14.51 -4.60 6.02
N ASP A 110 15.13 -3.50 5.56
CA ASP A 110 14.38 -2.38 4.98
C ASP A 110 13.64 -2.79 3.71
N GLU A 111 14.28 -3.58 2.84
CA GLU A 111 13.68 -4.11 1.61
C GLU A 111 12.46 -4.98 1.91
N ILE A 112 12.57 -5.86 2.92
CA ILE A 112 11.45 -6.70 3.38
C ILE A 112 10.29 -5.85 3.92
N ILE A 113 10.60 -4.81 4.72
CA ILE A 113 9.57 -3.89 5.25
C ILE A 113 8.85 -3.17 4.10
N ILE A 114 9.57 -2.77 3.05
CA ILE A 114 8.98 -2.12 1.88
C ILE A 114 8.04 -3.06 1.13
N ASP A 115 8.45 -4.31 0.87
CA ASP A 115 7.60 -5.30 0.20
C ASP A 115 6.35 -5.64 1.04
N ASN A 116 6.51 -5.72 2.36
CA ASN A 116 5.41 -5.92 3.29
C ASN A 116 4.44 -4.73 3.30
N LYS A 117 4.96 -3.49 3.30
CA LYS A 117 4.15 -2.27 3.22
C LYS A 117 3.43 -2.18 1.89
N LEU A 118 4.09 -2.56 0.78
CA LEU A 118 3.48 -2.63 -0.54
C LEU A 118 2.29 -3.60 -0.54
N THR A 119 2.45 -4.79 0.06
CA THR A 119 1.37 -5.78 0.21
C THR A 119 0.16 -5.23 0.97
N VAL A 120 0.38 -4.63 2.15
CA VAL A 120 -0.69 -4.02 2.94
C VAL A 120 -1.37 -2.88 2.19
N ALA A 121 -0.59 -2.03 1.52
CA ALA A 121 -1.10 -0.88 0.80
C ALA A 121 -1.95 -1.31 -0.41
N LYS A 122 -1.54 -2.37 -1.12
CA LYS A 122 -2.30 -2.97 -2.22
C LYS A 122 -3.63 -3.55 -1.73
N ALA A 123 -3.62 -4.28 -0.60
CA ALA A 123 -4.84 -4.80 0.02
C ALA A 123 -5.82 -3.66 0.40
N PHE A 124 -5.31 -2.60 1.02
CA PHE A 124 -6.12 -1.43 1.37
C PHE A 124 -6.73 -0.76 0.14
N THR A 125 -5.89 -0.46 -0.87
CA THR A 125 -6.30 0.25 -2.09
C THR A 125 -7.33 -0.57 -2.89
N GLY A 126 -7.12 -1.88 -3.02
CA GLY A 126 -8.08 -2.78 -3.66
C GLY A 126 -9.41 -2.83 -2.93
N MET A 127 -9.39 -2.92 -1.60
CA MET A 127 -10.61 -2.96 -0.79
C MET A 127 -11.43 -1.68 -0.88
N ILE A 128 -10.81 -0.50 -0.84
CA ILE A 128 -11.55 0.76 -1.02
C ILE A 128 -12.14 0.87 -2.43
N ALA A 129 -11.42 0.38 -3.46
CA ALA A 129 -11.89 0.39 -4.83
C ALA A 129 -13.11 -0.52 -5.03
N ILE A 130 -13.03 -1.78 -4.58
CA ILE A 130 -14.10 -2.78 -4.70
C ILE A 130 -15.38 -2.30 -4.00
N ASN A 131 -15.22 -1.71 -2.82
CA ASN A 131 -16.34 -1.29 -1.99
C ASN A 131 -16.80 0.15 -2.27
N ASN A 132 -16.19 0.83 -3.25
CA ASN A 132 -16.44 2.23 -3.59
C ASN A 132 -16.40 3.14 -2.36
N VAL A 133 -15.41 2.92 -1.47
CA VAL A 133 -15.21 3.70 -0.25
C VAL A 133 -14.42 4.96 -0.59
N PRO A 134 -14.95 6.17 -0.35
CA PRO A 134 -14.22 7.41 -0.60
C PRO A 134 -13.01 7.54 0.34
N TYR A 135 -11.81 7.63 -0.21
CA TYR A 135 -10.58 7.74 0.55
C TYR A 135 -10.08 9.19 0.66
N GLN A 136 -10.93 10.04 1.25
CA GLN A 136 -10.69 11.48 1.39
C GLN A 136 -10.84 11.97 2.84
N SER A 137 -11.43 11.16 3.73
CA SER A 137 -11.58 11.57 5.13
C SER A 137 -10.25 11.49 5.86
N GLU A 138 -9.95 12.52 6.65
CA GLU A 138 -8.74 12.58 7.48
C GLU A 138 -8.63 11.36 8.42
N GLU A 139 -9.76 10.90 8.97
CA GLU A 139 -9.82 9.72 9.84
C GLU A 139 -9.36 8.44 9.12
N LEU A 140 -9.83 8.19 7.90
CA LEU A 140 -9.46 7.00 7.14
C LEU A 140 -8.02 7.09 6.64
N ILE A 141 -7.58 8.28 6.22
CA ILE A 141 -6.18 8.56 5.85
C ILE A 141 -5.24 8.30 7.03
N ASN A 142 -5.56 8.80 8.22
CA ASN A 142 -4.77 8.56 9.41
C ASN A 142 -4.78 7.09 9.82
N SER A 143 -5.93 6.41 9.74
CA SER A 143 -6.00 4.96 10.01
C SER A 143 -5.13 4.16 9.04
N ALA A 144 -5.09 4.52 7.76
CA ALA A 144 -4.25 3.86 6.77
C ALA A 144 -2.75 4.09 7.01
N LYS A 145 -2.37 5.30 7.42
CA LYS A 145 -1.00 5.65 7.83
C LYS A 145 -0.59 4.84 9.07
N ASP A 146 -1.47 4.76 10.06
CA ASP A 146 -1.23 4.02 11.30
C ASP A 146 -1.05 2.51 11.02
N LEU A 147 -1.82 1.94 10.09
CA LEU A 147 -1.64 0.54 9.66
C LEU A 147 -0.27 0.31 9.03
N LEU A 148 0.19 1.17 8.11
CA LEU A 148 1.51 1.04 7.51
C LEU A 148 2.65 1.23 8.53
N SER A 149 2.47 2.12 9.50
CA SER A 149 3.48 2.35 10.55
C SER A 149 3.76 1.13 11.44
N GLN A 150 2.84 0.15 11.47
CA GLN A 150 2.95 -1.07 12.25
C GLN A 150 3.63 -2.22 11.50
N VAL A 151 3.87 -2.07 10.20
CA VAL A 151 4.44 -3.13 9.36
C VAL A 151 5.91 -3.35 9.73
N ASP A 152 6.28 -4.59 10.03
CA ASP A 152 7.67 -4.99 10.23
C ASP A 152 8.09 -6.02 9.17
N ALA A 153 9.28 -6.61 9.33
CA ALA A 153 9.83 -7.58 8.39
C ALA A 153 9.22 -9.00 8.52
N THR A 154 8.13 -9.18 9.28
CA THR A 154 7.55 -10.51 9.55
C THR A 154 6.22 -10.73 8.83
N GLU A 155 6.04 -11.92 8.27
CA GLU A 155 4.80 -12.33 7.60
C GLU A 155 3.59 -12.29 8.55
N ALA A 156 3.78 -12.70 9.81
CA ALA A 156 2.71 -12.70 10.81
C ALA A 156 2.15 -11.28 11.09
N GLN A 157 3.01 -10.26 11.05
CA GLN A 157 2.59 -8.86 11.22
C GLN A 157 1.80 -8.40 9.99
N VAL A 158 2.22 -8.77 8.78
CA VAL A 158 1.48 -8.48 7.53
C VAL A 158 0.08 -9.08 7.58
N GLU A 159 -0.05 -10.37 7.91
CA GLU A 159 -1.35 -11.03 8.03
C GLU A 159 -2.27 -10.33 9.05
N SER A 160 -1.72 -9.95 10.21
CA SER A 160 -2.44 -9.23 11.25
C SER A 160 -2.94 -7.87 10.75
N ILE A 161 -2.10 -7.11 10.06
CA ILE A 161 -2.45 -5.77 9.55
C ILE A 161 -3.46 -5.87 8.41
N VAL A 162 -3.34 -6.85 7.51
CA VAL A 162 -4.34 -7.10 6.47
C VAL A 162 -5.71 -7.41 7.10
N LYS A 163 -5.76 -8.23 8.16
CA LYS A 163 -7.01 -8.45 8.92
C LYS A 163 -7.58 -7.16 9.53
N GLN A 164 -6.71 -6.26 10.02
CA GLN A 164 -7.14 -4.95 10.49
C GLN A 164 -7.70 -4.07 9.36
N VAL A 165 -7.13 -4.11 8.16
CA VAL A 165 -7.68 -3.44 6.95
C VAL A 165 -9.09 -3.91 6.68
N PHE A 166 -9.32 -5.24 6.66
CA PHE A 166 -10.66 -5.81 6.45
C PHE A 166 -11.66 -5.37 7.53
N SER A 167 -11.26 -5.40 8.79
CA SER A 167 -12.10 -4.96 9.92
C SER A 167 -12.46 -3.48 9.82
N LEU A 168 -11.46 -2.62 9.56
CA LEU A 168 -11.63 -1.18 9.41
C LEU A 168 -12.64 -0.88 8.28
N LEU A 169 -12.41 -1.41 7.09
CA LEU A 169 -13.25 -1.11 5.93
C LEU A 169 -14.63 -1.77 6.05
N GLY A 170 -14.73 -2.98 6.59
CA GLY A 170 -16.00 -3.65 6.86
C GLY A 170 -16.92 -2.84 7.78
N SER A 171 -16.35 -2.15 8.77
CA SER A 171 -17.11 -1.25 9.66
C SER A 171 -17.69 -0.03 8.92
N ILE A 172 -17.01 0.46 7.87
CA ILE A 172 -17.41 1.62 7.08
C ILE A 172 -18.56 1.27 6.13
N VAL A 173 -18.51 0.10 5.49
CA VAL A 173 -19.54 -0.33 4.52
C VAL A 173 -20.72 -1.08 5.12
N ASN A 174 -20.76 -1.22 6.45
CA ASN A 174 -21.83 -1.90 7.18
C ASN A 174 -22.12 -3.32 6.65
N ILE A 175 -21.07 -4.00 6.17
CA ILE A 175 -21.12 -5.43 5.89
C ILE A 175 -21.23 -6.15 7.24
N PRO A 176 -22.17 -7.09 7.44
CA PRO A 176 -22.18 -7.92 8.64
C PRO A 176 -20.91 -8.78 8.65
N ILE A 177 -19.87 -8.34 9.36
CA ILE A 177 -18.65 -9.14 9.57
C ILE A 177 -18.93 -10.09 10.74
N ASP A 178 -19.14 -11.37 10.46
CA ASP A 178 -19.19 -12.40 11.50
C ASP A 178 -17.76 -12.64 12.01
N HIS A 179 -17.48 -12.17 13.23
CA HIS A 179 -16.16 -12.19 13.87
C HIS A 179 -15.68 -13.60 14.28
N GLY A 180 -16.41 -14.65 13.91
CA GLY A 180 -16.17 -16.02 14.35
C GLY A 180 -15.02 -16.75 13.65
N ASP A 181 -14.91 -16.66 12.31
CA ASP A 181 -14.05 -17.57 11.54
C ASP A 181 -13.55 -16.91 10.23
N ILE A 182 -12.67 -15.91 10.34
CA ILE A 182 -11.91 -15.42 9.17
C ILE A 182 -10.58 -16.19 9.07
N ASP A 183 -10.60 -17.31 8.34
CA ASP A 183 -9.38 -17.93 7.80
C ASP A 183 -8.98 -17.13 6.55
N VAL A 184 -8.07 -16.17 6.69
CA VAL A 184 -7.48 -15.46 5.52
C VAL A 184 -6.33 -16.33 4.99
N ASP A 185 -6.57 -17.03 3.88
CA ASP A 185 -5.50 -17.66 3.08
C ASP A 185 -4.97 -16.57 2.13
N ILE A 186 -3.85 -15.92 2.47
CA ILE A 186 -3.21 -14.91 1.61
C ILE A 186 -2.14 -15.64 0.79
N ASP A 187 -2.42 -15.95 -0.47
CA ASP A 187 -1.38 -16.37 -1.40
C ASP A 187 -0.62 -15.10 -1.86
N PHE A 188 0.71 -15.10 -1.72
CA PHE A 188 1.58 -13.92 -1.84
C PHE A 188 1.88 -13.51 -3.30
N ASP A 189 1.30 -14.18 -4.29
CA ASP A 189 1.58 -13.92 -5.72
C ASP A 189 0.60 -12.89 -6.31
N PHE A 190 0.74 -11.64 -5.86
CA PHE A 190 -0.10 -10.52 -6.30
C PHE A 190 0.46 -9.87 -7.58
N ASP A 191 -0.10 -10.23 -8.74
CA ASP A 191 0.12 -9.50 -10.00
C ASP A 191 -1.19 -8.81 -10.45
N ILE A 192 -1.27 -7.47 -10.28
CA ILE A 192 -2.43 -6.63 -10.66
C ILE A 192 -2.48 -6.29 -12.15
N ASN A 193 -1.92 -7.14 -13.01
CA ASN A 193 -2.00 -6.93 -14.44
C ASN A 193 -3.21 -7.67 -15.01
N SER A 194 -4.26 -6.90 -15.26
CA SER A 194 -5.46 -7.19 -16.06
C SER A 194 -6.65 -7.86 -15.34
N ALA A 195 -7.71 -7.09 -15.14
CA ALA A 195 -9.12 -7.51 -15.15
C ALA A 195 -9.51 -8.83 -14.44
N ASP A 196 -9.09 -9.04 -13.19
CA ASP A 196 -9.55 -10.20 -12.42
C ASP A 196 -10.68 -9.86 -11.44
N ILE A 197 -11.82 -10.50 -11.66
CA ILE A 197 -13.05 -10.39 -10.87
C ILE A 197 -13.01 -11.46 -9.77
N ILE A 198 -13.16 -11.03 -8.52
CA ILE A 198 -13.39 -11.90 -7.36
C ILE A 198 -14.66 -12.73 -7.60
N THR A 199 -14.55 -14.05 -7.54
CA THR A 199 -15.71 -14.94 -7.49
C THR A 199 -15.78 -15.57 -6.10
N ASP A 200 -16.78 -15.18 -5.31
CA ASP A 200 -17.05 -15.75 -3.98
C ASP A 200 -17.57 -17.21 -4.10
N CYS A 201 -16.95 -18.15 -3.38
CA CYS A 201 -17.56 -19.44 -3.07
C CYS A 201 -18.12 -19.44 -1.65
N PHE A 202 -19.43 -19.23 -1.52
CA PHE A 202 -20.15 -19.44 -0.25
C PHE A 202 -20.34 -20.94 0.00
N SER A 203 -19.55 -21.53 0.90
CA SER A 203 -19.85 -22.83 1.50
C SER A 203 -20.66 -22.64 2.79
N SER A 204 -21.53 -23.60 3.11
CA SER A 204 -22.43 -23.63 4.27
C SER A 204 -21.75 -23.56 5.65
N ASP A 205 -20.42 -23.50 5.68
CA ASP A 205 -19.60 -23.47 6.90
C ASP A 205 -19.03 -22.08 7.23
N ASN A 206 -19.59 -21.00 6.66
CA ASN A 206 -19.33 -19.61 7.10
C ASN A 206 -17.85 -19.19 7.04
N ARG A 207 -17.09 -19.75 6.09
CA ARG A 207 -15.70 -19.39 5.78
C ARG A 207 -15.66 -18.45 4.59
N VAL A 208 -14.89 -17.36 4.67
CA VAL A 208 -14.54 -16.52 3.51
C VAL A 208 -13.21 -17.03 2.96
N SER A 209 -13.23 -17.67 1.79
CA SER A 209 -12.03 -18.11 1.08
C SER A 209 -11.82 -17.16 -0.10
N ILE A 210 -10.82 -16.29 -0.04
CA ILE A 210 -10.44 -15.43 -1.17
C ILE A 210 -9.39 -16.20 -1.97
N SER A 211 -9.80 -16.84 -3.06
CA SER A 211 -8.87 -17.46 -4.02
C SER A 211 -8.73 -16.53 -5.22
N LEU A 212 -7.51 -16.04 -5.45
CA LEU A 212 -7.15 -15.19 -6.58
C LEU A 212 -6.50 -16.11 -7.63
N ILE A 213 -7.16 -16.32 -8.76
CA ILE A 213 -6.67 -17.22 -9.81
C ILE A 213 -5.73 -16.41 -10.71
N GLY A 214 -4.43 -16.67 -10.63
CA GLY A 214 -3.46 -16.18 -11.61
C GLY A 214 -3.66 -16.85 -12.97
N THR A 215 -3.24 -16.16 -14.04
CA THR A 215 -3.34 -16.64 -15.43
C THR A 215 -2.40 -17.82 -15.69
N ASP A 216 -2.76 -19.02 -15.24
CA ASP A 216 -2.57 -20.28 -15.97
C ASP A 216 -3.20 -21.44 -15.17
N ASP A 217 -4.36 -21.88 -15.66
CA ASP A 217 -4.90 -23.25 -15.54
C ASP A 217 -4.79 -23.95 -14.18
N THR A 218 -5.73 -23.68 -13.27
CA THR A 218 -6.48 -24.74 -12.58
C THR A 218 -7.86 -24.24 -12.16
N THR A 219 -8.91 -24.87 -12.66
CA THR A 219 -10.28 -24.68 -12.17
C THR A 219 -10.35 -25.10 -10.70
N VAL A 220 -10.61 -24.17 -9.79
CA VAL A 220 -11.01 -24.50 -8.42
C VAL A 220 -12.46 -24.98 -8.45
N GLU A 221 -12.67 -26.30 -8.48
CA GLU A 221 -13.97 -26.88 -8.16
C GLU A 221 -14.22 -26.70 -6.66
N CYS A 222 -15.20 -25.88 -6.28
CA CYS A 222 -15.63 -25.73 -4.90
C CYS A 222 -16.33 -27.03 -4.43
N PRO A 223 -15.75 -27.83 -3.50
CA PRO A 223 -16.37 -29.06 -3.05
C PRO A 223 -17.29 -28.78 -1.86
N GLY A 224 -18.59 -28.98 -2.03
CA GLY A 224 -19.53 -29.04 -0.90
C GLY A 224 -20.85 -28.31 -1.08
N ALA A 225 -21.67 -28.75 -2.03
CA ALA A 225 -23.11 -28.46 -2.03
C ALA A 225 -23.89 -29.66 -2.56
N GLU A 226 -23.92 -30.77 -1.82
CA GLU A 226 -25.02 -31.73 -2.00
C GLU A 226 -26.28 -31.13 -1.38
N ILE A 227 -26.94 -30.27 -2.17
CA ILE A 227 -28.34 -29.92 -1.95
C ILE A 227 -29.16 -31.12 -2.39
N GLY A 228 -29.65 -31.88 -1.42
CA GLY A 228 -30.69 -32.86 -1.64
C GLY A 228 -31.90 -32.19 -2.30
N LEU A 229 -32.35 -32.77 -3.42
CA LEU A 229 -33.63 -32.46 -4.04
C LEU A 229 -34.41 -33.77 -4.19
N VAL A 230 -35.50 -33.85 -3.41
CA VAL A 230 -36.73 -34.65 -3.52
C VAL A 230 -36.66 -36.02 -4.22
#